data_AF-A0A2R6GDC7-F1
#
_entry.id   AF-A0A2R6GDC7-F1
#
_cell.length_a   1.000
_cell.length_b   1.000
_cell.length_c   1.000
_cell.angle_alpha   90.00
_cell.angle_beta   90.00
_cell.angle_gamma   90.00
#
_symmetry.space_group_name_H-M   'P 1'
#
loop_
_entity.id
_entity.type
_entity.pdbx_description
1 polymer ?
#
loop_
_entity_poly.entity_id
_entity_poly.type
_entity_poly.pdbx_seq_one_letter_code
_entity_poly.pdbx_strand_id
1 'polypeptide(L)'
;MTGPGRDETPKTVGRHRPDMSDDTASEGRFLVTDADEASAVLKDVDRGQVHTLSDNPGVEAGDVIEGAVEAEPPMEVTYALVEVDERRHVTVEESREPPTTQERAIAADQPDGELTRRERAGDGELHVLTVPDEQTEAAVADV
;
A
#
# COMPACT_ATOMS: atom_id res chain seq x y z
N MET A 1 -2.13 35.97 -58.53
CA MET A 1 -2.58 35.40 -57.23
C MET A 1 -1.99 34.01 -57.12
N THR A 2 -0.93 33.86 -56.33
CA THR A 2 -0.35 32.55 -55.98
C THR A 2 -0.03 32.65 -54.48
N GLY A 3 -0.73 31.85 -53.68
CA GLY A 3 -0.73 31.90 -52.22
C GLY A 3 0.55 31.32 -51.59
N PRO A 4 0.79 31.61 -50.30
CA PRO A 4 2.06 31.34 -49.64
C PRO A 4 2.18 29.90 -49.15
N GLY A 5 3.43 29.40 -49.18
CA GLY A 5 3.83 28.11 -48.64
C GLY A 5 3.55 27.99 -47.15
N ARG A 6 3.10 26.80 -46.74
CA ARG A 6 3.05 26.38 -45.34
C ARG A 6 4.18 25.41 -45.08
N ASP A 7 4.97 25.82 -44.11
CA ASP A 7 6.01 25.11 -43.39
C ASP A 7 5.47 23.77 -42.88
N GLU A 8 6.00 22.65 -43.40
CA GLU A 8 5.71 21.32 -42.88
C GLU A 8 6.70 21.00 -41.77
N THR A 9 6.36 21.41 -40.55
CA THR A 9 6.93 20.84 -39.32
C THR A 9 6.78 19.31 -39.35
N PRO A 10 7.84 18.52 -39.09
CA PRO A 10 7.69 17.07 -39.00
C PRO A 10 6.82 16.73 -37.79
N LYS A 11 5.73 16.00 -38.05
CA LYS A 11 4.85 15.42 -37.03
C LYS A 11 5.68 14.57 -36.08
N THR A 12 5.72 14.95 -34.82
CA THR A 12 6.18 14.13 -33.71
C THR A 12 5.42 12.81 -33.78
N VAL A 13 6.13 11.74 -34.15
CA VAL A 13 5.61 10.38 -34.12
C VAL A 13 5.37 10.06 -32.66
N GLY A 14 4.12 10.17 -32.22
CA GLY A 14 3.69 9.56 -30.97
C GLY A 14 4.09 8.10 -31.04
N ARG A 15 4.98 7.67 -30.16
CA ARG A 15 5.26 6.25 -29.98
C ARG A 15 3.97 5.62 -29.50
N HIS A 16 3.26 5.02 -30.45
CA HIS A 16 2.21 4.06 -30.23
C HIS A 16 2.86 2.86 -29.52
N ARG A 17 2.79 2.82 -28.18
CA ARG A 17 3.00 1.56 -27.45
C ARG A 17 1.87 0.63 -27.90
N PRO A 18 2.17 -0.58 -28.39
CA PRO A 18 1.14 -1.55 -28.72
C PRO A 18 0.52 -2.02 -27.40
N ASP A 19 -0.71 -1.58 -27.17
CA ASP A 19 -1.66 -2.20 -26.26
C ASP A 19 -1.85 -3.67 -26.71
N MET A 20 -1.59 -4.62 -25.79
CA MET A 20 -1.88 -6.07 -25.80
C MET A 20 -0.78 -6.84 -25.02
N SER A 21 -0.75 -6.69 -23.69
CA SER A 21 -0.20 -7.64 -22.69
C SER A 21 -0.55 -7.26 -21.23
N ASP A 22 -1.09 -6.07 -20.95
CA ASP A 22 -1.31 -5.55 -19.58
C ASP A 22 -2.60 -6.04 -18.87
N ASP A 23 -3.18 -7.20 -19.21
CA ASP A 23 -4.39 -7.70 -18.50
C ASP A 23 -4.04 -8.47 -17.21
N THR A 24 -2.76 -8.79 -16.99
CA THR A 24 -2.25 -9.53 -15.83
C THR A 24 -1.52 -8.65 -14.81
N ALA A 25 -1.26 -7.38 -15.14
CA ALA A 25 -0.56 -6.43 -14.28
C ALA A 25 -1.55 -5.64 -13.40
N SER A 26 -1.24 -5.53 -12.11
CA SER A 26 -2.03 -4.81 -11.12
C SER A 26 -1.16 -3.77 -10.41
N GLU A 27 -1.52 -2.50 -10.61
CA GLU A 27 -0.92 -1.36 -9.90
C GLU A 27 -1.64 -1.12 -8.55
N GLY A 28 -0.85 -0.77 -7.54
CA GLY A 28 -1.40 -0.45 -6.22
C GLY A 28 -0.37 -0.20 -5.14
N ARG A 29 -0.87 -0.14 -3.90
CA ARG A 29 -0.06 -0.12 -2.69
C ARG A 29 -0.16 -1.48 -2.01
N PHE A 30 0.98 -2.10 -1.78
CA PHE A 30 1.08 -3.44 -1.25
C PHE A 30 1.80 -3.43 0.09
N LEU A 31 1.22 -4.10 1.09
CA LEU A 31 1.89 -4.42 2.34
C LEU A 31 2.49 -5.81 2.25
N VAL A 32 3.78 -5.95 2.50
CA VAL A 32 4.43 -7.25 2.66
C VAL A 32 4.04 -7.81 4.02
N THR A 33 3.19 -8.83 4.01
CA THR A 33 2.72 -9.48 5.24
C THR A 33 3.63 -10.61 5.68
N ASP A 34 4.34 -11.23 4.75
CA ASP A 34 5.27 -12.33 5.00
C ASP A 34 6.37 -12.31 3.93
N ALA A 35 7.60 -12.64 4.30
CA ALA A 35 8.73 -12.73 3.37
C ALA A 35 9.81 -13.64 3.93
N ASP A 36 10.34 -14.51 3.06
CA ASP A 36 11.50 -15.35 3.34
C ASP A 36 12.55 -15.20 2.22
N GLU A 37 13.63 -15.98 2.24
CA GLU A 37 14.69 -15.85 1.23
C GLU A 37 14.23 -16.22 -0.20
N ALA A 38 13.13 -16.97 -0.34
CA ALA A 38 12.67 -17.52 -1.61
C ALA A 38 11.39 -16.86 -2.12
N SER A 39 10.57 -16.24 -1.28
CA SER A 39 9.25 -15.74 -1.65
C SER A 39 8.78 -14.60 -0.74
N ALA A 40 7.72 -13.90 -1.18
CA ALA A 40 7.07 -12.89 -0.37
C ALA A 40 5.56 -12.84 -0.64
N VAL A 41 4.78 -12.44 0.36
CA VAL A 41 3.34 -12.28 0.29
C VAL A 41 3.00 -10.80 0.39
N LEU A 42 2.42 -10.27 -0.68
CA LEU A 42 1.97 -8.89 -0.81
C LEU A 42 0.46 -8.83 -0.66
N LYS A 43 -0.04 -7.95 0.19
CA LYS A 43 -1.46 -7.64 0.30
C LYS A 43 -1.74 -6.27 -0.28
N ASP A 44 -2.58 -6.18 -1.30
CA ASP A 44 -3.12 -4.91 -1.80
C ASP A 44 -3.92 -4.25 -0.66
N VAL A 45 -3.50 -3.05 -0.27
CA VAL A 45 -4.06 -2.32 0.88
C VAL A 45 -5.47 -1.81 0.58
N ASP A 46 -5.73 -1.39 -0.66
CA ASP A 46 -6.98 -0.77 -1.05
C ASP A 46 -8.05 -1.82 -1.38
N ARG A 47 -7.64 -2.91 -2.02
CA ARG A 47 -8.56 -3.93 -2.54
C ARG A 47 -8.58 -5.19 -1.69
N GLY A 48 -7.56 -5.42 -0.85
CA GLY A 48 -7.45 -6.58 0.01
C GLY A 48 -7.05 -7.88 -0.69
N GLN A 49 -6.67 -7.82 -1.98
CA GLN A 49 -6.13 -8.99 -2.68
C GLN A 49 -4.78 -9.40 -2.12
N VAL A 50 -4.46 -10.69 -2.22
CA VAL A 50 -3.16 -11.25 -1.80
C VAL A 50 -2.44 -11.78 -3.04
N HIS A 51 -1.21 -11.35 -3.23
CA HIS A 51 -0.30 -11.74 -4.31
C HIS A 51 0.92 -12.42 -3.71
N THR A 52 1.10 -13.71 -4.03
CA THR A 52 2.30 -14.45 -3.63
C THR A 52 3.35 -14.32 -4.72
N LEU A 53 4.48 -13.74 -4.37
CA LEU A 53 5.64 -13.65 -5.24
C LEU A 53 6.34 -15.00 -5.35
N SER A 54 6.70 -15.39 -6.58
CA SER A 54 7.50 -16.61 -6.83
C SER A 54 8.94 -16.52 -6.33
N ASP A 55 9.49 -15.30 -6.31
CA ASP A 55 10.81 -14.97 -5.81
C ASP A 55 10.75 -13.78 -4.85
N ASN A 56 11.62 -13.71 -3.83
CA ASN A 56 11.76 -12.52 -3.00
C ASN A 56 12.79 -11.53 -3.61
N PRO A 57 12.39 -10.34 -4.08
CA PRO A 57 13.32 -9.31 -4.58
C PRO A 57 14.10 -8.57 -3.48
N GLY A 58 14.12 -9.08 -2.25
CA GLY A 58 14.76 -8.46 -1.09
C GLY A 58 13.81 -7.55 -0.29
N VAL A 59 12.52 -7.87 -0.28
CA VAL A 59 11.51 -7.23 0.57
C VAL A 59 11.36 -8.00 1.89
N GLU A 60 10.92 -7.28 2.92
CA GLU A 60 10.77 -7.79 4.28
C GLU A 60 9.35 -7.55 4.78
N ALA A 61 8.88 -8.38 5.71
CA ALA A 61 7.59 -8.18 6.34
C ALA A 61 7.52 -6.80 7.01
N GLY A 62 6.42 -6.06 6.80
CA GLY A 62 6.27 -4.67 7.23
C GLY A 62 6.68 -3.64 6.17
N ASP A 63 7.25 -4.06 5.04
CA ASP A 63 7.45 -3.16 3.90
C ASP A 63 6.12 -2.80 3.23
N VAL A 64 5.97 -1.52 2.89
CA VAL A 64 4.91 -1.00 2.04
C VAL A 64 5.52 -0.53 0.74
N ILE A 65 4.98 -1.05 -0.36
CA ILE A 65 5.48 -0.87 -1.72
C ILE A 65 4.38 -0.21 -2.54
N GLU A 66 4.69 0.89 -3.21
CA GLU A 66 3.88 1.45 -4.29
C GLU A 66 4.51 1.01 -5.62
N GLY A 67 3.72 0.40 -6.49
CA GLY A 67 4.21 -0.13 -7.76
C GLY A 67 3.21 -1.08 -8.41
N ALA A 68 3.73 -2.09 -9.12
CA ALA A 68 2.91 -3.04 -9.89
C ALA A 68 3.38 -4.48 -9.73
N VAL A 69 2.42 -5.40 -9.65
CA VAL A 69 2.64 -6.85 -9.68
C VAL A 69 2.03 -7.44 -10.95
N GLU A 70 2.67 -8.45 -11.53
CA GLU A 70 2.19 -9.13 -12.73
C GLU A 70 2.06 -10.63 -12.49
N ALA A 71 0.94 -11.23 -12.90
CA ALA A 71 0.74 -12.67 -12.81
C ALA A 71 1.67 -13.42 -13.79
N GLU A 72 2.32 -14.49 -13.30
CA GLU A 72 3.28 -15.23 -14.09
C GLU A 72 2.63 -16.38 -14.89
N PRO A 73 2.92 -16.48 -16.20
CA PRO A 73 2.40 -17.55 -17.03
C PRO A 73 3.06 -18.91 -16.70
N PRO A 74 2.43 -20.04 -17.05
CA PRO A 74 1.12 -20.16 -17.70
C PRO A 74 -0.05 -20.31 -16.73
N MET A 75 0.22 -20.47 -15.42
CA MET A 75 -0.81 -20.77 -14.43
C MET A 75 -1.36 -19.52 -13.73
N GLU A 76 -0.66 -18.38 -13.79
CA GLU A 76 -1.09 -17.09 -13.23
C GLU A 76 -1.45 -17.17 -11.73
N VAL A 77 -0.78 -18.09 -11.00
CA VAL A 77 -0.96 -18.32 -9.56
C VAL A 77 0.12 -17.60 -8.75
N THR A 78 1.30 -17.44 -9.32
CA THR A 78 2.40 -16.66 -8.74
C THR A 78 2.50 -15.31 -9.45
N TYR A 79 3.04 -14.34 -8.73
CA TYR A 79 3.20 -12.98 -9.22
C TYR A 79 4.68 -12.61 -9.20
N ALA A 80 5.05 -11.64 -10.03
CA ALA A 80 6.33 -10.96 -9.95
C ALA A 80 6.08 -9.49 -9.59
N LEU A 81 6.93 -8.92 -8.75
CA LEU A 81 6.96 -7.47 -8.54
C LEU A 81 7.74 -6.84 -9.70
N VAL A 82 7.01 -6.24 -10.64
CA VAL A 82 7.58 -5.75 -11.91
C VAL A 82 7.97 -4.28 -11.85
N GLU A 83 7.32 -3.50 -10.99
CA GLU A 83 7.62 -2.08 -10.79
C GLU A 83 7.58 -1.72 -9.30
N VAL A 84 8.51 -0.86 -8.89
CA VAL A 84 8.62 -0.29 -7.53
C VAL A 84 8.89 1.19 -7.66
N ASP A 85 7.85 1.99 -7.40
CA ASP A 85 7.92 3.44 -7.41
C ASP A 85 8.42 3.98 -6.07
N GLU A 86 7.89 3.45 -4.98
CA GLU A 86 8.27 3.80 -3.62
C GLU A 86 8.29 2.55 -2.72
N ARG A 87 9.25 2.49 -1.79
CA ARG A 87 9.30 1.49 -0.73
C ARG A 87 9.57 2.19 0.60
N ARG A 88 8.78 1.84 1.62
CA ARG A 88 8.94 2.29 3.00
C ARG A 88 8.73 1.12 3.95
N HIS A 89 9.46 1.11 5.07
CA HIS A 89 9.29 0.10 6.11
C HIS A 89 8.44 0.66 7.26
N VAL A 90 7.42 -0.06 7.68
CA VAL A 90 6.52 0.35 8.76
C VAL A 90 6.85 -0.43 10.03
N THR A 91 7.14 0.30 11.10
CA THR A 91 7.40 -0.28 12.43
C THR A 91 6.15 -0.20 13.30
N VAL A 92 5.83 -1.28 14.00
CA VAL A 92 4.76 -1.34 15.00
C VAL A 92 5.40 -1.63 16.36
N GLU A 93 5.16 -0.77 17.34
CA GLU A 93 5.75 -0.87 18.67
C GLU A 93 4.76 -0.42 19.76
N GLU A 94 4.84 -1.06 20.94
CA GLU A 94 4.12 -0.60 22.13
C GLU A 94 4.82 0.63 22.73
N SER A 95 4.09 1.74 22.87
CA SER A 95 4.60 2.95 23.51
C SER A 95 4.51 2.86 25.04
N ARG A 96 5.63 3.15 25.72
CA ARG A 96 5.65 3.33 27.19
C ARG A 96 5.11 4.68 27.64
N GLU A 97 4.97 5.63 26.72
CA GLU A 97 4.40 6.92 27.03
C GLU A 97 2.89 6.77 27.18
N PRO A 98 2.30 7.27 28.29
CA PRO A 98 0.86 7.18 28.46
C PRO A 98 0.15 7.97 27.35
N PRO A 99 -1.08 7.57 26.97
CA PRO A 99 -1.85 8.28 25.96
C PRO A 99 -1.96 9.77 26.25
N THR A 100 -2.09 10.59 25.23
CA THR A 100 -2.27 12.04 25.38
C THR A 100 -3.65 12.37 25.98
N THR A 101 -3.82 13.61 26.46
CA THR A 101 -5.13 14.08 26.93
C THR A 101 -6.19 14.04 25.82
N GLN A 102 -5.79 14.29 24.57
CA GLN A 102 -6.68 14.21 23.41
C GLN A 102 -7.15 12.77 23.17
N GLU A 103 -6.24 11.79 23.18
CA GLU A 103 -6.55 10.37 23.02
C GLU A 103 -7.51 9.86 24.09
N ARG A 104 -7.24 10.17 25.37
CA ARG A 104 -8.13 9.80 26.48
C ARG A 104 -9.52 10.41 26.36
N ALA A 105 -9.61 11.67 25.92
CA ALA A 105 -10.89 12.33 25.73
C ALA A 105 -11.70 11.67 24.60
N ILE A 106 -11.05 11.34 23.48
CA ILE A 106 -11.68 10.61 22.37
C ILE A 106 -12.20 9.25 22.87
N ALA A 107 -11.37 8.48 23.58
CA ALA A 107 -11.75 7.16 24.06
C ALA A 107 -12.94 7.20 25.02
N ALA A 108 -13.01 8.21 25.90
CA ALA A 108 -14.11 8.37 26.86
C ALA A 108 -15.45 8.81 26.22
N ASP A 109 -15.40 9.45 25.04
CA ASP A 109 -16.58 9.95 24.34
C ASP A 109 -17.17 8.93 23.34
N GLN A 110 -16.58 7.75 23.19
CA GLN A 110 -17.05 6.70 22.27
C GLN A 110 -17.28 5.37 23.01
N PRO A 111 -18.24 4.54 22.57
CA PRO A 111 -18.46 3.23 23.16
C PRO A 111 -17.35 2.24 22.81
N ASP A 112 -17.28 1.15 23.58
CA ASP A 112 -16.35 0.05 23.34
C ASP A 112 -16.55 -0.56 21.94
N GLY A 113 -15.44 -0.89 21.29
CA GLY A 113 -15.38 -1.42 19.93
C GLY A 113 -15.35 -0.37 18.83
N GLU A 114 -15.51 0.92 19.15
CA GLU A 114 -15.44 1.99 18.15
C GLU A 114 -14.00 2.40 17.84
N LEU A 115 -13.77 2.81 16.58
CA LEU A 115 -12.51 3.36 16.08
C LEU A 115 -12.73 4.79 15.57
N THR A 116 -12.13 5.76 16.24
CA THR A 116 -12.12 7.15 15.78
C THR A 116 -10.80 7.47 15.08
N ARG A 117 -10.89 8.14 13.92
CA ARG A 117 -9.73 8.68 13.19
C ARG A 117 -9.79 10.20 13.19
N ARG A 118 -8.67 10.85 13.53
CA ARG A 118 -8.54 12.31 13.52
C ARG A 118 -7.21 12.72 12.91
N GLU A 119 -7.22 13.79 12.12
CA GLU A 119 -5.97 14.43 11.69
C GLU A 119 -5.21 14.96 12.91
N ARG A 120 -3.90 14.74 12.93
CA ARG A 120 -3.02 15.33 13.95
C ARG A 120 -2.68 16.77 13.53
N ALA A 121 -2.41 17.65 14.50
CA ALA A 121 -1.80 18.94 14.19
C ALA A 121 -0.37 18.70 13.66
N GLY A 122 -0.23 18.56 12.33
CA GLY A 122 0.99 18.17 11.63
C GLY A 122 0.70 17.17 10.52
N ASP A 123 1.72 16.47 10.05
CA ASP A 123 1.56 15.34 9.13
C ASP A 123 1.22 14.07 9.93
N GLY A 124 0.13 13.40 9.56
CA GLY A 124 -0.27 12.11 10.11
C GLY A 124 -1.66 12.11 10.77
N GLU A 125 -2.08 10.91 11.16
CA GLU A 125 -3.41 10.65 11.70
C GLU A 125 -3.30 10.01 13.08
N LEU A 126 -4.24 10.37 13.95
CA LEU A 126 -4.48 9.74 15.23
C LEU A 126 -5.65 8.77 15.10
N HIS A 127 -5.40 7.51 15.41
CA HIS A 127 -6.39 6.44 15.43
C HIS A 127 -6.61 5.99 16.88
N VAL A 128 -7.84 6.03 17.38
CA VAL A 128 -8.19 5.66 18.75
C VAL A 128 -9.26 4.57 18.73
N LEU A 129 -8.85 3.35 19.09
CA LEU A 129 -9.73 2.21 19.31
C LEU A 129 -10.07 2.12 20.80
N THR A 130 -11.35 2.21 21.15
CA THR A 130 -11.79 2.00 22.54
C THR A 130 -12.11 0.53 22.71
N VAL A 131 -11.52 -0.10 23.72
CA VAL A 131 -11.76 -1.51 24.07
C VAL A 131 -12.19 -1.60 25.53
N PRO A 132 -12.95 -2.64 25.93
CA PRO A 132 -13.26 -2.87 27.33
C PRO A 132 -11.97 -3.04 28.14
N ASP A 133 -11.95 -2.49 29.36
CA ASP A 133 -10.75 -2.46 30.22
C ASP A 133 -10.11 -3.85 30.36
N GLU A 134 -10.93 -4.89 30.54
CA GLU A 134 -10.49 -6.28 30.69
C GLU A 134 -9.90 -6.92 29.42
N GLN A 135 -10.06 -6.28 28.25
CA GLN A 135 -9.56 -6.75 26.96
C GLN A 135 -8.32 -5.99 26.47
N THR A 136 -7.83 -5.01 27.24
CA THR A 136 -6.70 -4.16 26.83
C THR A 136 -5.47 -4.97 26.42
N GLU A 137 -5.06 -5.96 27.21
CA GLU A 137 -3.87 -6.77 26.90
C GLU A 137 -4.05 -7.62 25.63
N ALA A 138 -5.25 -8.16 25.40
CA ALA A 138 -5.56 -8.92 24.20
C ALA A 138 -5.56 -8.02 22.96
N ALA A 139 -6.17 -6.83 23.06
CA ALA A 139 -6.20 -5.86 21.98
C ALA A 139 -4.80 -5.37 21.59
N VAL A 140 -3.88 -5.22 22.55
CA VAL A 140 -2.48 -4.89 22.26
C VAL A 140 -1.78 -6.01 21.50
N ALA A 141 -2.08 -7.27 21.80
CA ALA A 141 -1.47 -8.42 21.11
C ALA A 141 -1.97 -8.65 19.67
N ASP A 142 -3.14 -8.09 19.34
CA ASP A 142 -3.74 -8.19 17.99
C ASP A 142 -3.18 -7.15 17.00
N VAL A 143 -2.40 -6.17 17.47
CA VAL A 143 -1.78 -5.09 16.68
C VAL A 143 -0.33 -5.42 16.35
#